data_AF-A0A396IBJ1-F1
#
_entry.id   AF-A0A396IBJ1-F1
#
_cell.length_a   1.000
_cell.length_b   1.000
_cell.length_c   1.000
_cell.angle_alpha   90.00
_cell.angle_beta   90.00
_cell.angle_gamma   90.00
#
_symmetry.space_group_name_H-M   'P 1'
#
loop_
_entity.id
_entity.type
_entity.pdbx_description
1 polymer ?
#
loop_
_entity_poly.entity_id
_entity_poly.type
_entity_poly.pdbx_seq_one_letter_code
_entity_poly.pdbx_strand_id
1 'polypeptide(L)' 'MSGYAIFGMMREAVETFENMEKADVRPNHVAFLSILSACSHAGLVEEGLEFFGKMVNDYGLVPDVKHYGCVIDMLRRAGR' A
#
# COMPACT_ATOMS: atom_id res chain seq x y z
N MET A 1 17.77 -2.23 13.84
CA MET A 1 17.73 -3.18 12.70
C MET A 1 16.44 -3.10 11.88
N SER A 2 15.46 -2.27 12.24
CA SER A 2 14.13 -2.30 11.60
C SER A 2 13.99 -1.44 10.33
N GLY A 3 14.80 -0.39 10.14
CA GLY A 3 14.68 0.51 8.99
C GLY A 3 14.93 -0.17 7.65
N TYR A 4 16.02 -0.93 7.51
CA TYR A 4 16.40 -1.58 6.25
C TYR A 4 15.42 -2.66 5.78
N ALA A 5 14.89 -3.47 6.71
CA ALA A 5 13.94 -4.52 6.38
C ALA A 5 12.61 -3.93 5.87
N ILE A 6 12.14 -2.85 6.50
CA ILE A 6 10.88 -2.20 6.15
C ILE A 6 10.97 -1.48 4.79
N PHE A 7 12.09 -0.83 4.50
CA PHE A 7 12.36 -0.28 3.16
C PHE A 7 12.45 -1.36 2.08
N GLY A 8 13.01 -2.54 2.40
CA GLY A 8 13.05 -3.68 1.50
C GLY A 8 11.65 -4.17 1.12
N MET A 9 10.78 -4.37 2.11
CA MET A 9 9.39 -4.81 1.87
C MET A 9 8.56 -3.79 1.09
N MET A 10 8.74 -2.49 1.36
CA MET A 10 8.06 -1.45 0.61
C MET A 10 8.51 -1.43 -0.85
N ARG A 11 9.82 -1.50 -1.10
CA ARG A 11 10.36 -1.55 -2.45
C ARG A 11 9.87 -2.78 -3.21
N GLU A 12 9.85 -3.94 -2.57
CA GLU A 12 9.36 -5.18 -3.19
C GLU A 12 7.86 -5.12 -3.50
N ALA A 13 7.04 -4.51 -2.63
CA ALA A 13 5.61 -4.32 -2.86
C ALA A 13 5.35 -3.37 -4.04
N VAL A 14 6.10 -2.26 -4.14
CA VAL A 14 6.00 -1.31 -5.25
C VAL A 14 6.51 -1.93 -6.56
N GLU A 15 7.67 -2.60 -6.54
CA GLU A 15 8.19 -3.30 -7.72
C GLU A 15 7.21 -4.37 -8.21
N THR A 16 6.56 -5.11 -7.30
CA THR A 16 5.52 -6.08 -7.65
C THR A 16 4.33 -5.40 -8.33
N PHE A 17 3.87 -4.27 -7.80
CA PHE A 17 2.77 -3.50 -8.39
C PHE A 17 3.11 -2.97 -9.79
N GLU A 18 4.30 -2.38 -9.97
CA GLU A 18 4.77 -1.92 -11.27
C GLU A 18 4.91 -3.07 -12.28
N ASN A 19 5.37 -4.24 -11.82
CA ASN A 19 5.49 -5.42 -12.67
C ASN A 19 4.12 -5.96 -13.09
N MET A 20 3.10 -5.86 -12.23
CA MET A 20 1.71 -6.17 -12.61
C MET A 20 1.21 -5.23 -13.70
N GLU A 21 1.42 -3.91 -13.54
CA GLU A 21 1.05 -2.91 -14.56
C GLU A 21 1.78 -3.17 -15.89
N LYS A 22 3.10 -3.46 -15.86
CA LYS A 22 3.90 -3.76 -17.06
C LYS A 22 3.47 -5.06 -17.76
N ALA A 23 2.95 -6.03 -17.00
CA ALA A 23 2.46 -7.30 -17.52
C ALA A 23 1.01 -7.24 -18.03
N ASP A 24 0.39 -6.05 -18.04
CA ASP A 24 -1.04 -5.85 -18.33
C ASP A 24 -1.96 -6.64 -17.37
N VAL A 25 -1.45 -6.96 -16.17
CA VAL A 25 -2.18 -7.64 -15.11
C VAL A 25 -2.71 -6.58 -14.16
N ARG A 26 -4.02 -6.41 -14.12
CA ARG A 26 -4.67 -5.44 -13.24
C ARG A 26 -4.44 -5.79 -11.75
N PRO A 27 -3.80 -4.90 -10.96
CA PRO A 27 -3.76 -5.00 -9.50
C PRO A 27 -5.15 -5.24 -8.89
N ASN A 28 -5.21 -6.11 -7.89
CA ASN A 28 -6.43 -6.50 -7.19
C ASN A 28 -6.37 -6.12 -5.70
N HIS A 29 -7.41 -6.45 -4.93
CA HIS A 29 -7.46 -6.18 -3.48
C HIS A 29 -6.23 -6.67 -2.72
N VAL A 30 -5.68 -7.84 -3.07
CA VAL A 30 -4.52 -8.40 -2.36
C VAL A 30 -3.27 -7.58 -2.67
N ALA A 31 -3.07 -7.16 -3.92
CA ALA A 31 -1.94 -6.31 -4.30
C ALA A 31 -1.96 -4.97 -3.56
N PHE A 32 -3.12 -4.31 -3.50
CA PHE A 32 -3.28 -3.05 -2.76
C PHE A 32 -3.11 -3.23 -1.26
N LEU A 33 -3.65 -4.30 -0.68
CA LEU A 33 -3.47 -4.59 0.74
C LEU A 33 -1.99 -4.77 1.10
N SER A 34 -1.21 -5.47 0.25
CA SER A 34 0.23 -5.64 0.46
C SER A 34 0.98 -4.32 0.49
N ILE A 35 0.69 -3.40 -0.45
CA ILE A 35 1.31 -2.06 -0.49
C ILE A 35 0.92 -1.24 0.72
N LEU A 36 -0.37 -1.17 1.06
CA LEU A 36 -0.86 -0.40 2.21
C LEU A 36 -0.28 -0.90 3.53
N SER A 37 -0.12 -2.21 3.67
CA SER A 37 0.54 -2.82 4.83
C SER A 37 2.00 -2.39 4.91
N ALA A 38 2.74 -2.46 3.78
CA ALA A 38 4.12 -2.03 3.72
C ALA A 38 4.28 -0.53 4.06
N CYS A 39 3.42 0.34 3.51
CA CYS A 39 3.37 1.76 3.83
C CYS A 39 3.11 2.00 5.33
N SER A 40 2.21 1.23 5.95
CA SER A 40 1.95 1.29 7.40
C SER A 40 3.15 0.97 8.26
N HIS A 41 3.88 -0.08 7.89
CA HIS A 41 5.09 -0.45 8.61
C HIS A 41 6.24 0.55 8.37
N ALA A 42 6.31 1.14 7.17
CA ALA A 42 7.32 2.11 6.77
C ALA A 42 7.07 3.55 7.27
N GLY A 43 5.87 3.84 7.76
CA GLY A 43 5.48 5.21 8.12
C GLY A 43 5.33 6.12 6.90
N LEU A 44 5.13 5.54 5.71
CA LEU A 44 5.00 6.26 4.44
C LEU A 44 3.53 6.58 4.18
N VAL A 45 3.02 7.55 4.95
CA VAL A 45 1.58 7.82 4.99
C VAL A 45 1.08 8.47 3.71
N GLU A 46 1.85 9.38 3.12
CA GLU A 46 1.44 10.07 1.89
C GLU A 46 1.35 9.08 0.72
N GLU A 47 2.36 8.23 0.52
CA GLU A 47 2.36 7.18 -0.49
C GLU A 47 1.23 6.17 -0.26
N GLY A 48 1.02 5.76 1.00
CA GLY A 48 -0.08 4.86 1.35
C GLY A 48 -1.46 5.43 1.00
N LEU A 49 -1.67 6.73 1.24
CA LEU A 49 -2.92 7.41 0.88
C LEU A 49 -3.07 7.58 -0.64
N GLU A 50 -1.97 7.81 -1.36
CA GLU A 50 -1.97 7.86 -2.83
C GLU A 50 -2.40 6.51 -3.42
N PHE A 51 -1.80 5.40 -2.96
CA PHE A 51 -2.19 4.06 -3.39
C PHE A 51 -3.63 3.71 -3.00
N PHE A 52 -4.09 4.13 -1.82
CA PHE A 52 -5.49 3.97 -1.41
C PHE A 52 -6.44 4.75 -2.33
N GLY A 53 -6.08 5.97 -2.71
CA GLY A 53 -6.83 6.76 -3.69
C GLY A 53 -6.86 6.10 -5.07
N LYS A 54 -5.71 5.62 -5.55
CA LYS A 54 -5.57 4.87 -6.81
C LYS A 54 -6.48 3.64 -6.84
N MET A 55 -6.51 2.87 -5.75
CA MET A 55 -7.38 1.70 -5.59
C MET A 55 -8.85 2.01 -5.91
N VAL A 56 -9.36 3.12 -5.38
CA VAL A 56 -10.76 3.52 -5.52
C VAL A 56 -11.03 4.20 -6.87
N ASN A 57 -10.20 5.18 -7.23
CA ASN A 57 -10.46 6.06 -8.37
C ASN A 57 -10.04 5.44 -9.71
N ASP A 58 -8.87 4.81 -9.76
CA ASP A 58 -8.29 4.32 -11.01
C ASP A 58 -8.67 2.85 -11.24
N TYR A 59 -8.66 2.07 -10.16
CA TYR A 59 -8.92 0.63 -10.21
C TYR A 59 -10.37 0.25 -9.88
N GLY A 60 -11.19 1.18 -9.36
CA GLY A 60 -12.60 0.93 -9.05
C GLY A 60 -12.81 -0.15 -7.98
N LEU A 61 -11.79 -0.43 -7.17
CA LEU A 61 -11.83 -1.45 -6.14
C LEU A 61 -12.39 -0.85 -4.85
N VAL A 62 -13.43 -1.48 -4.31
CA VAL A 62 -14.04 -1.05 -3.04
C VAL A 62 -13.16 -1.49 -1.86
N PRO A 63 -12.63 -0.56 -1.04
CA PRO A 63 -11.79 -0.93 0.09
C PRO A 63 -12.56 -1.76 1.11
N ASP A 64 -11.93 -2.81 1.64
CA ASP A 64 -12.47 -3.61 2.73
C ASP A 64 -11.90 -3.17 4.10
N VAL A 65 -12.37 -3.82 5.18
CA VAL A 65 -11.95 -3.55 6.56
C VAL A 65 -10.43 -3.63 6.74
N LYS A 66 -9.73 -4.50 6.01
CA LYS A 66 -8.27 -4.64 6.11
C LYS A 66 -7.56 -3.44 5.50
N HIS A 67 -8.04 -2.93 4.36
CA HIS A 67 -7.48 -1.75 3.71
C HIS A 67 -7.63 -0.52 4.62
N TYR A 68 -8.82 -0.31 5.20
CA TYR A 68 -9.02 0.75 6.18
C TYR A 68 -8.15 0.57 7.43
N GLY A 69 -7.98 -0.67 7.90
CA GLY A 69 -7.08 -0.99 9.01
C GLY A 69 -5.65 -0.51 8.77
N CYS A 70 -5.11 -0.71 7.56
CA CYS A 70 -3.78 -0.21 7.19
C CYS A 70 -3.72 1.33 7.18
N VAL A 71 -4.74 2.01 6.65
CA VAL A 71 -4.80 3.48 6.64
C VAL A 71 -4.88 4.07 8.05
N ILE A 72 -5.71 3.48 8.92
CA ILE A 72 -5.84 3.91 10.31
C ILE A 72 -4.54 3.67 11.08
N ASP A 73 -3.89 2.51 10.91
CA ASP A 73 -2.61 2.24 11.58
C ASP A 73 -1.51 3.19 11.10
N MET A 74 -1.47 3.53 9.81
CA MET A 74 -0.59 4.56 9.25
C MET A 74 -0.78 5.91 9.94
N LEU A 75 -2.02 6.42 9.96
CA LEU A 75 -2.33 7.73 10.53
C LEU A 75 -2.01 7.79 12.02
N ARG A 76 -2.42 6.76 12.77
CA ARG A 76 -2.13 6.62 14.20
C ARG A 76 -0.64 6.68 14.49
N ARG A 77 0.21 6.04 13.68
CA ARG A 77 1.68 6.04 13.84
C ARG A 77 2.31 7.39 13.50
N ALA A 78 1.72 8.13 12.57
CA ALA A 78 2.15 9.48 12.22
C ALA A 78 1.65 10.55 13.19
N GLY A 79 0.84 10.18 14.20
CA GLY A 79 0.24 11.12 15.15
C GLY A 79 -0.85 12.00 14.54
N ARG A 80 -1.51 11.51 13.48
CA ARG A 80 -2.63 12.16 12.79
C ARG A 80 -3.96 11.52 13.17
#